data_AF-A0A6A6RZJ9-F1
#
_entry.id   AF-A0A6A6RZJ9-F1
#
_cell.length_a   1.000
_cell.length_b   1.000
_cell.length_c   1.000
_cell.angle_alpha   90.00
_cell.angle_beta   90.00
_cell.angle_gamma   90.00
#
_symmetry.space_group_name_H-M   'P 1'
#
loop_
_entity.id
_entity.type
_entity.pdbx_description
1 polymer ?
#
loop_
_entity_poly.entity_id
_entity_poly.type
_entity_poly.pdbx_seq_one_letter_code
_entity_poly.pdbx_strand_id
1 'polypeptide(L)'
;MPKRNPNASKVVTFDYDKNQFDIRINRGDHAASIDNKIRTALSIDADAILTYHLMSAAGPRITANYNELKRGRLIFVKRDYDTHAAANKINLINEIVRMWKLPSPDQIFPASLAPRYEPSSVQKATAADGAWIKPPSLWANRLVKATWKLAKITIGSHDAAVQLLAVEANERQSGRIESQFSTVTEVTHTDISRAIEKRTKLLAEEGYGNAVFAGGLGEALEGVEGEIEREKEAKEVSGAVLQLSL
;
A
#
# COMPACT_ATOMS: atom_id res chain seq x y z
N MET A 1 -37.28 16.64 -13.14
CA MET A 1 -35.90 16.73 -12.60
C MET A 1 -35.22 17.98 -13.15
N PRO A 2 -34.66 18.87 -12.32
CA PRO A 2 -34.00 20.07 -12.80
C PRO A 2 -32.80 19.71 -13.70
N LYS A 3 -32.74 20.27 -14.91
CA LYS A 3 -31.62 20.09 -15.84
C LYS A 3 -30.36 20.67 -15.19
N ARG A 4 -29.42 19.80 -14.90
CA ARG A 4 -28.12 20.14 -14.32
C ARG A 4 -27.32 20.95 -15.34
N ASN A 5 -26.87 22.16 -14.98
CA ASN A 5 -26.05 23.00 -15.85
C ASN A 5 -24.72 22.30 -16.17
N PRO A 6 -24.42 21.98 -17.46
CA PRO A 6 -23.19 21.30 -17.88
C PRO A 6 -21.94 22.21 -17.78
N ASN A 7 -22.13 23.53 -17.78
CA ASN A 7 -21.05 24.52 -17.71
C ASN A 7 -20.73 24.93 -16.26
N ALA A 8 -21.26 24.21 -15.27
CA ALA A 8 -20.95 24.49 -13.88
C ALA A 8 -19.46 24.23 -13.59
N SER A 9 -18.82 25.13 -12.85
CA SER A 9 -17.46 24.98 -12.36
C SER A 9 -17.36 25.39 -10.90
N LYS A 10 -16.31 24.92 -10.21
CA LYS A 10 -16.00 25.29 -8.84
C LYS A 10 -14.50 25.33 -8.62
N VAL A 11 -14.06 26.17 -7.69
CA VAL A 11 -12.69 26.19 -7.20
C VAL A 11 -12.61 25.31 -5.96
N VAL A 12 -11.59 24.48 -5.91
CA VAL A 12 -11.31 23.54 -4.82
C VAL A 12 -9.87 23.76 -4.38
N THR A 13 -9.65 23.80 -3.07
CA THR A 13 -8.34 24.05 -2.47
C THR A 13 -7.67 22.71 -2.15
N PHE A 14 -6.45 22.53 -2.63
CA PHE A 14 -5.65 21.34 -2.44
C PHE A 14 -4.42 21.65 -1.59
N ASP A 15 -4.15 20.83 -0.57
CA ASP A 15 -2.94 20.90 0.24
C ASP A 15 -1.95 19.85 -0.25
N TYR A 16 -0.74 20.28 -0.62
CA TYR A 16 0.33 19.43 -1.11
C TYR A 16 1.68 19.98 -0.63
N ASP A 17 2.49 19.14 0.05
CA ASP A 17 3.78 19.52 0.62
C ASP A 17 3.73 20.83 1.44
N LYS A 18 2.69 20.99 2.27
CA LYS A 18 2.40 22.17 3.12
C LYS A 18 2.10 23.46 2.35
N ASN A 19 1.80 23.35 1.05
CA ASN A 19 1.38 24.46 0.20
C ASN A 19 -0.07 24.26 -0.26
N GLN A 20 -0.82 25.35 -0.37
CA GLN A 20 -2.21 25.31 -0.81
C GLN A 20 -2.38 25.82 -2.25
N PHE A 21 -3.18 25.12 -3.03
CA PHE A 21 -3.40 25.36 -4.44
C PHE A 21 -4.89 25.40 -4.75
N ASP A 22 -5.35 26.49 -5.35
CA ASP A 22 -6.73 26.64 -5.78
C ASP A 22 -6.89 26.24 -7.25
N ILE A 23 -7.67 25.18 -7.48
CA ILE A 23 -7.81 24.59 -8.81
C ILE A 23 -9.28 24.61 -9.23
N ARG A 24 -9.54 25.11 -10.44
CA ARG A 24 -10.88 25.16 -11.03
C ARG A 24 -11.23 23.82 -11.69
N ILE A 25 -12.26 23.18 -11.15
CA ILE A 25 -12.84 21.93 -11.67
C ILE A 25 -14.17 22.22 -12.35
N ASN A 26 -14.32 21.75 -13.58
CA ASN A 26 -15.54 21.85 -14.38
C ASN A 26 -16.37 20.58 -14.23
N ARG A 27 -17.69 20.70 -14.34
CA ARG A 27 -18.61 19.56 -14.23
C ARG A 27 -18.38 18.48 -15.29
N GLY A 28 -17.97 18.90 -16.48
CA GLY A 28 -17.61 17.98 -17.57
C GLY A 28 -16.24 17.32 -17.41
N ASP A 29 -15.44 17.70 -16.42
CA ASP A 29 -14.14 17.05 -16.23
C ASP A 29 -14.35 15.62 -15.70
N HIS A 30 -13.77 14.67 -16.42
CA HIS A 30 -13.60 13.29 -15.95
C HIS A 30 -12.35 13.18 -15.07
N ALA A 31 -12.23 12.08 -14.32
CA ALA A 31 -11.16 11.92 -13.34
C ALA A 31 -9.75 12.17 -13.89
N ALA A 32 -9.44 11.65 -15.07
CA ALA A 32 -8.15 11.88 -15.74
C ALA A 32 -7.87 13.37 -16.05
N SER A 33 -8.88 14.13 -16.45
CA SER A 33 -8.74 15.59 -16.70
C SER A 33 -8.49 16.34 -15.39
N ILE A 34 -9.20 15.96 -14.34
CA ILE A 34 -9.02 16.53 -12.99
C ILE A 34 -7.61 16.25 -12.48
N ASP A 35 -7.17 15.00 -12.53
CA ASP A 35 -5.80 14.62 -12.16
C ASP A 35 -4.77 15.43 -12.95
N ASN A 36 -4.96 15.59 -14.26
CA ASN A 36 -4.02 16.35 -15.09
C ASN A 36 -3.95 17.84 -14.68
N LYS A 37 -5.10 18.45 -14.36
CA LYS A 37 -5.14 19.83 -13.84
C LYS A 37 -4.40 19.94 -12.51
N ILE A 38 -4.58 18.96 -11.63
CA ILE A 38 -3.91 18.92 -10.33
C ILE A 38 -2.41 18.75 -10.52
N ARG A 39 -1.95 17.79 -11.33
CA ARG A 39 -0.52 17.61 -11.65
C ARG A 39 0.10 18.88 -12.23
N THR A 40 -0.57 19.52 -13.18
CA THR A 40 -0.09 20.76 -13.80
C THR A 40 0.04 21.87 -12.77
N ALA A 41 -0.96 22.05 -11.90
CA ALA A 41 -0.93 23.08 -10.86
C ALA A 41 0.15 22.82 -9.80
N LEU A 42 0.39 21.56 -9.46
CA LEU A 42 1.36 21.13 -8.46
C LEU A 42 2.78 20.93 -9.02
N SER A 43 2.98 21.13 -10.33
CA SER A 43 4.24 20.80 -11.03
C SER A 43 4.73 19.37 -10.75
N ILE A 44 3.80 18.42 -10.82
CA ILE A 44 4.05 16.99 -10.63
C ILE A 44 4.15 16.30 -11.98
N ASP A 45 5.02 15.29 -12.08
CA ASP A 45 5.21 14.46 -13.27
C ASP A 45 3.90 13.84 -13.76
N ALA A 46 3.74 13.74 -15.08
CA ALA A 46 2.49 13.32 -15.72
C ALA A 46 2.09 11.88 -15.38
N ASP A 47 3.06 11.04 -15.05
CA ASP A 47 2.89 9.64 -14.68
C ASP A 47 2.63 9.44 -13.17
N ALA A 48 2.63 10.53 -12.37
CA ALA A 48 2.39 10.42 -10.95
C ALA A 48 0.96 10.11 -10.60
N ILE A 49 0.79 9.06 -9.80
CA ILE A 49 -0.50 8.76 -9.20
C ILE A 49 -0.65 9.63 -7.97
N LEU A 50 -1.80 10.26 -7.87
CA LEU A 50 -2.16 11.13 -6.78
C LEU A 50 -3.27 10.46 -5.99
N THR A 51 -3.14 10.43 -4.66
CA THR A 51 -4.24 10.05 -3.77
C THR A 51 -4.76 11.29 -3.07
N TYR A 52 -6.08 11.33 -2.91
CA TYR A 52 -6.80 12.49 -2.37
C TYR A 52 -7.46 12.12 -1.05
N HIS A 53 -7.28 12.96 -0.04
CA HIS A 53 -7.81 12.73 1.30
C HIS A 53 -8.60 13.95 1.80
N LEU A 54 -9.65 13.72 2.58
CA LEU A 54 -10.37 14.80 3.26
C LEU A 54 -9.78 15.06 4.65
N MET A 55 -9.88 16.31 5.13
CA MET A 55 -9.55 16.74 6.51
C MET A 55 -8.07 16.66 6.92
N SER A 56 -7.33 15.62 6.53
CA SER A 56 -5.89 15.47 6.77
C SER A 56 -5.25 14.51 5.76
N ALA A 57 -3.92 14.45 5.73
CA ALA A 57 -3.17 13.49 4.91
C ALA A 57 -3.40 12.01 5.32
N ALA A 58 -3.89 11.76 6.54
CA ALA A 58 -4.32 10.44 7.03
C ALA A 58 -5.84 10.25 6.98
N GLY A 59 -6.57 11.24 6.44
CA GLY A 59 -8.03 11.22 6.40
C GLY A 59 -8.60 10.29 5.33
N PRO A 60 -9.94 10.22 5.23
CA PRO A 60 -10.59 9.30 4.31
C PRO A 60 -10.26 9.65 2.86
N ARG A 61 -9.89 8.61 2.10
CA ARG A 61 -9.61 8.73 0.67
C ARG A 61 -10.87 9.07 -0.11
N ILE A 62 -10.70 9.89 -1.14
CA ILE A 62 -11.74 10.25 -2.10
C ILE A 62 -11.19 10.11 -3.51
N THR A 63 -12.12 10.08 -4.47
CA THR A 63 -11.83 10.02 -5.90
C THR A 63 -11.75 11.44 -6.46
N ALA A 64 -10.85 11.66 -7.42
CA ALA A 64 -10.83 12.88 -8.23
C ALA A 64 -12.04 12.94 -9.16
N ASN A 65 -13.20 13.31 -8.65
CA ASN A 65 -14.39 13.55 -9.47
C ASN A 65 -15.12 14.83 -9.02
N TYR A 66 -15.88 15.41 -9.95
CA TYR A 66 -16.58 16.66 -9.68
C TYR A 66 -17.53 16.57 -8.49
N ASN A 67 -18.13 15.43 -8.16
CA ASN A 67 -19.12 15.36 -7.07
C ASN A 67 -18.46 15.31 -5.69
N GLU A 68 -17.32 14.64 -5.57
CA GLU A 68 -16.59 14.46 -4.31
C GLU A 68 -15.75 15.67 -3.91
N LEU A 69 -15.18 16.38 -4.90
CA LEU A 69 -14.32 17.56 -4.67
C LEU A 69 -15.14 18.81 -4.35
N LYS A 70 -15.67 18.95 -3.13
CA LYS A 70 -16.61 20.05 -2.77
C LYS A 70 -15.91 21.40 -2.58
N ARG A 71 -16.59 22.49 -2.98
CA ARG A 71 -16.14 23.88 -2.76
C ARG A 71 -16.00 24.16 -1.26
N GLY A 72 -14.93 24.87 -0.88
CA GLY A 72 -14.66 25.26 0.52
C GLY A 72 -14.17 24.11 1.41
N ARG A 73 -13.87 22.94 0.84
CA ARG A 73 -13.18 21.86 1.55
C ARG A 73 -11.72 21.82 1.12
N LEU A 74 -10.84 21.67 2.10
CA LEU A 74 -9.43 21.39 1.88
C LEU A 74 -9.25 19.91 1.53
N ILE A 75 -8.60 19.63 0.41
CA ILE A 75 -8.29 18.29 -0.07
C ILE A 75 -6.79 18.06 0.05
N PHE A 76 -6.37 17.06 0.81
CA PHE A 76 -4.96 16.71 0.93
C PHE A 76 -4.57 15.81 -0.23
N VAL A 77 -3.52 16.21 -0.95
CA VAL A 77 -2.95 15.44 -2.06
C VAL A 77 -1.68 14.78 -1.57
N LYS A 78 -1.53 13.50 -1.87
CA LYS A 78 -0.29 12.76 -1.63
C LYS A 78 0.15 12.14 -2.95
N ARG A 79 1.44 12.27 -3.28
CA ARG A 79 2.04 11.45 -4.34
C ARG A 79 2.03 10.01 -3.85
N ASP A 80 1.37 9.15 -4.61
CA ASP A 80 1.42 7.73 -4.39
C ASP A 80 2.64 7.16 -5.11
N TYR A 81 3.77 7.18 -4.39
CA TYR A 81 5.02 6.57 -4.87
C TYR A 81 4.89 5.05 -5.05
N ASP A 82 3.79 4.44 -4.59
CA ASP A 82 3.54 3.00 -4.58
C ASP A 82 2.96 2.47 -5.90
N THR A 83 2.90 3.31 -6.95
CA THR A 83 2.36 2.92 -8.27
C THR A 83 3.24 3.33 -9.46
N HIS A 84 4.26 4.17 -9.26
CA HIS A 84 5.15 4.75 -10.28
C HIS A 84 6.12 3.80 -10.99
N ALA A 85 5.94 2.50 -10.90
CA ALA A 85 6.81 1.60 -11.65
C ALA A 85 6.05 0.40 -12.16
N ALA A 86 5.13 0.58 -13.11
CA ALA A 86 4.59 -0.57 -13.84
C ALA A 86 5.71 -1.45 -14.41
N ALA A 87 6.76 -0.84 -14.98
CA ALA A 87 7.94 -1.55 -15.47
C ALA A 87 8.75 -2.22 -14.34
N ASN A 88 9.15 -1.49 -13.28
CA ASN A 88 9.94 -2.12 -12.21
C ASN A 88 9.12 -3.13 -11.40
N LYS A 89 7.81 -2.93 -11.22
CA LYS A 89 6.89 -3.89 -10.58
C LYS A 89 6.82 -5.18 -11.39
N ILE A 90 6.63 -5.09 -12.71
CA ILE A 90 6.62 -6.27 -13.59
C ILE A 90 7.97 -6.99 -13.52
N ASN A 91 9.08 -6.25 -13.52
CA ASN A 91 10.41 -6.82 -13.36
C ASN A 91 10.57 -7.56 -12.01
N LEU A 92 10.12 -6.97 -10.91
CA LEU A 92 10.15 -7.60 -9.59
C LEU A 92 9.28 -8.86 -9.54
N ILE A 93 8.08 -8.82 -10.13
CA ILE A 93 7.18 -9.98 -10.25
C ILE A 93 7.86 -11.11 -11.03
N ASN A 94 8.46 -10.80 -12.17
CA ASN A 94 9.19 -11.77 -12.98
C ASN A 94 10.41 -12.34 -12.23
N GLU A 95 11.08 -11.52 -11.42
CA GLU A 95 12.20 -11.97 -10.61
C GLU A 95 11.75 -12.91 -9.48
N ILE A 96 10.61 -12.64 -8.84
CA ILE A 96 9.98 -13.55 -7.87
C ILE A 96 9.71 -14.91 -8.52
N VAL A 97 9.04 -14.91 -9.67
CA VAL A 97 8.73 -16.12 -10.45
C VAL A 97 10.01 -16.92 -10.75
N ARG A 98 11.08 -16.22 -11.16
CA ARG A 98 12.39 -16.84 -11.41
C ARG A 98 13.01 -17.43 -10.14
N MET A 99 13.03 -16.70 -9.04
CA MET A 99 13.64 -17.15 -7.76
C MET A 99 12.94 -18.39 -7.20
N TRP A 100 11.62 -18.45 -7.32
CA TRP A 100 10.80 -19.57 -6.86
C TRP A 100 10.52 -20.64 -7.91
N LYS A 101 11.06 -20.46 -9.13
CA LYS A 101 10.88 -21.39 -10.27
C LYS A 101 9.41 -21.66 -10.58
N LEU A 102 8.58 -20.61 -10.51
CA LEU A 102 7.16 -20.72 -10.77
C LEU A 102 6.85 -20.69 -12.27
N PRO A 103 5.81 -21.40 -12.74
CA PRO A 103 5.36 -21.35 -14.13
C PRO A 103 4.78 -19.99 -14.54
N SER A 104 4.12 -19.28 -13.62
CA SER A 104 3.49 -17.99 -13.91
C SER A 104 3.41 -17.09 -12.68
N PRO A 105 3.26 -15.76 -12.88
CA PRO A 105 3.03 -14.79 -11.80
C PRO A 105 1.81 -15.08 -10.92
N ASP A 106 0.77 -15.70 -11.47
CA ASP A 106 -0.46 -15.99 -10.72
C ASP A 106 -0.27 -17.09 -9.65
N GLN A 107 0.85 -17.83 -9.69
CA GLN A 107 1.18 -18.86 -8.70
C GLN A 107 2.03 -18.35 -7.54
N ILE A 108 2.35 -17.05 -7.50
CA ILE A 108 3.14 -16.45 -6.41
C ILE A 108 2.43 -16.62 -5.05
N PHE A 109 1.10 -16.51 -5.03
CA PHE A 109 0.29 -16.74 -3.83
C PHE A 109 -0.73 -17.88 -4.08
N PRO A 110 -0.85 -18.84 -3.16
CA PRO A 110 -1.95 -19.80 -3.21
C PRO A 110 -3.29 -19.13 -2.88
N ALA A 111 -4.40 -19.75 -3.30
CA ALA A 111 -5.76 -19.23 -3.06
C ALA A 111 -6.06 -18.95 -1.58
N SER A 112 -5.52 -19.75 -0.67
CA SER A 112 -5.67 -19.59 0.78
C SER A 112 -4.94 -18.37 1.36
N LEU A 113 -3.98 -17.80 0.64
CA LEU A 113 -3.16 -16.66 1.04
C LEU A 113 -3.25 -15.52 0.02
N ALA A 114 -4.46 -15.29 -0.49
CA ALA A 114 -4.71 -14.23 -1.45
C ALA A 114 -4.22 -12.88 -0.89
N PRO A 115 -3.46 -12.10 -1.68
CA PRO A 115 -2.95 -10.82 -1.21
C PRO A 115 -4.07 -9.78 -1.11
N ARG A 116 -3.96 -8.93 -0.09
CA ARG A 116 -4.94 -7.88 0.21
C ARG A 116 -5.00 -6.86 -0.91
N TYR A 117 -6.24 -6.55 -1.30
CA TYR A 117 -6.52 -5.43 -2.17
C TYR A 117 -6.37 -4.09 -1.44
N GLU A 118 -5.83 -3.07 -2.12
CA GLU A 118 -5.89 -1.71 -1.60
C GLU A 118 -7.34 -1.23 -1.61
N PRO A 119 -7.96 -1.00 -0.45
CA PRO A 119 -9.40 -0.75 -0.40
C PRO A 119 -9.75 0.50 -1.22
N SER A 120 -10.68 0.34 -2.16
CA SER A 120 -11.19 1.43 -2.99
C SER A 120 -12.18 2.34 -2.24
N SER A 121 -12.56 1.99 -1.02
CA SER A 121 -13.46 2.79 -0.18
C SER A 121 -12.99 2.81 1.28
N VAL A 122 -13.53 3.76 2.06
CA VAL A 122 -13.28 3.98 3.49
C VAL A 122 -13.78 2.81 4.37
N GLN A 123 -14.52 1.85 3.80
CA GLN A 123 -15.05 0.72 4.57
C GLN A 123 -13.92 -0.25 4.91
N LYS A 124 -13.81 -0.60 6.19
CA LYS A 124 -12.96 -1.69 6.65
C LYS A 124 -13.40 -2.95 5.92
N ALA A 125 -12.48 -3.57 5.17
CA ALA A 125 -12.71 -4.86 4.54
C ALA A 125 -13.20 -5.84 5.62
N THR A 126 -14.32 -6.49 5.33
CA THR A 126 -14.97 -7.46 6.21
C THR A 126 -14.66 -8.87 5.74
N ALA A 127 -14.87 -9.87 6.59
CA ALA A 127 -14.70 -11.28 6.20
C ALA A 127 -15.62 -11.72 5.04
N ALA A 128 -16.67 -10.92 4.72
CA ALA A 128 -17.59 -11.16 3.61
C ALA A 128 -17.07 -10.62 2.26
N ASP A 129 -16.04 -9.77 2.26
CA ASP A 129 -15.33 -9.37 1.05
C ASP A 129 -14.46 -10.55 0.63
N GLY A 130 -15.05 -11.49 -0.12
CA GLY A 130 -14.35 -12.66 -0.61
C GLY A 130 -13.07 -12.26 -1.36
N ALA A 131 -11.93 -12.79 -0.93
CA ALA A 131 -10.63 -12.49 -1.52
C ALA A 131 -10.52 -13.09 -2.92
N TRP A 132 -10.84 -12.30 -3.94
CA TRP A 132 -10.54 -12.69 -5.33
C TRP A 132 -9.09 -12.34 -5.60
N ILE A 133 -8.27 -13.34 -5.95
CA ILE A 133 -6.88 -13.08 -6.39
C ILE A 133 -6.96 -12.24 -7.67
N LYS A 134 -6.58 -10.97 -7.55
CA LYS A 134 -6.42 -10.09 -8.71
C LYS A 134 -5.08 -10.37 -9.40
N PRO A 135 -4.98 -10.09 -10.71
CA PRO A 135 -3.73 -10.18 -11.45
C PRO A 135 -2.58 -9.45 -10.74
N PRO A 136 -1.35 -9.99 -10.75
CA PRO A 136 -0.19 -9.38 -10.09
C PRO A 136 0.11 -7.93 -10.50
N SER A 137 -0.30 -7.52 -11.71
CA SER A 137 -0.18 -6.14 -12.19
C SER A 137 -0.99 -5.13 -11.37
N LEU A 138 -2.05 -5.57 -10.68
CA LEU A 138 -2.92 -4.75 -9.85
C LEU A 138 -2.52 -4.73 -8.37
N TRP A 139 -1.46 -5.45 -7.99
CA TRP A 139 -0.96 -5.43 -6.61
C TRP A 139 -0.27 -4.10 -6.31
N ALA A 140 -0.36 -3.67 -5.05
CA ALA A 140 0.37 -2.51 -4.53
C ALA A 140 1.89 -2.76 -4.57
N ASN A 141 2.70 -1.76 -4.91
CA ASN A 141 4.15 -1.95 -5.03
C ASN A 141 4.80 -2.40 -3.72
N ARG A 142 4.38 -1.86 -2.57
CA ARG A 142 4.87 -2.31 -1.25
C ARG A 142 4.69 -3.80 -1.02
N LEU A 143 3.55 -4.36 -1.45
CA LEU A 143 3.30 -5.79 -1.36
C LEU A 143 4.29 -6.54 -2.26
N VAL A 144 4.43 -6.13 -3.52
CA VAL A 144 5.35 -6.77 -4.49
C VAL A 144 6.80 -6.71 -3.99
N LYS A 145 7.24 -5.55 -3.46
CA LYS A 145 8.58 -5.38 -2.90
C LYS A 145 8.80 -6.27 -1.69
N ALA A 146 7.82 -6.36 -0.78
CA ALA A 146 7.90 -7.27 0.36
C ALA A 146 7.97 -8.73 -0.11
N THR A 147 7.13 -9.14 -1.05
CA THR A 147 7.16 -10.50 -1.64
C THR A 147 8.50 -10.80 -2.30
N TRP A 148 9.08 -9.82 -3.00
CA TRP A 148 10.40 -9.95 -3.62
C TRP A 148 11.52 -10.14 -2.58
N LYS A 149 11.48 -9.39 -1.47
CA LYS A 149 12.41 -9.59 -0.35
C LYS A 149 12.24 -10.98 0.27
N LEU A 150 11.01 -11.44 0.48
CA LEU A 150 10.74 -12.79 0.97
C LEU A 150 11.30 -13.84 0.00
N ALA A 151 11.11 -13.64 -1.31
CA ALA A 151 11.63 -14.55 -2.33
C ALA A 151 13.16 -14.62 -2.32
N LYS A 152 13.85 -13.49 -2.08
CA LYS A 152 15.31 -13.46 -1.93
C LYS A 152 15.83 -14.28 -0.75
N ILE A 153 15.10 -14.35 0.35
CA ILE A 153 15.50 -15.14 1.53
C ILE A 153 15.00 -16.59 1.49
N THR A 154 14.20 -16.95 0.47
CA THR A 154 13.63 -18.28 0.27
C THR A 154 13.84 -18.78 -1.17
N ILE A 155 14.99 -18.43 -1.77
CA ILE A 155 15.31 -18.78 -3.16
C ILE A 155 15.18 -20.29 -3.36
N GLY A 156 14.45 -20.70 -4.40
CA GLY A 156 14.21 -22.10 -4.75
C GLY A 156 13.22 -22.84 -3.84
N SER A 157 12.65 -22.18 -2.82
CA SER A 157 11.80 -22.81 -1.80
C SER A 157 10.51 -22.03 -1.58
N HIS A 158 9.64 -22.01 -2.59
CA HIS A 158 8.32 -21.35 -2.54
C HIS A 158 7.46 -21.86 -1.37
N ASP A 159 7.45 -23.17 -1.13
CA ASP A 159 6.66 -23.77 -0.04
C ASP A 159 7.05 -23.22 1.34
N ALA A 160 8.34 -22.99 1.58
CA ALA A 160 8.82 -22.40 2.83
C ALA A 160 8.34 -20.94 2.98
N ALA A 161 8.35 -20.16 1.89
CA ALA A 161 7.80 -18.81 1.89
C ALA A 161 6.30 -18.81 2.22
N VAL A 162 5.54 -19.71 1.61
CA VAL A 162 4.10 -19.87 1.85
C VAL A 162 3.82 -20.26 3.30
N GLN A 163 4.60 -21.17 3.89
CA GLN A 163 4.46 -21.56 5.29
C GLN A 163 4.73 -20.40 6.25
N LEU A 164 5.81 -19.65 6.03
CA LEU A 164 6.12 -18.46 6.84
C LEU A 164 4.97 -17.44 6.80
N LEU A 165 4.43 -17.18 5.62
CA LEU A 165 3.29 -16.28 5.44
C LEU A 165 2.02 -16.79 6.11
N ALA A 166 1.73 -18.09 6.02
CA ALA A 166 0.58 -18.69 6.66
C ALA A 166 0.64 -18.52 8.19
N VAL A 167 1.81 -18.69 8.80
CA VAL A 167 2.01 -18.48 10.24
C VAL A 167 1.69 -17.03 10.62
N GLU A 168 2.27 -16.05 9.94
CA GLU A 168 2.03 -14.63 10.27
C GLU A 168 0.59 -14.18 10.04
N ALA A 169 -0.02 -14.62 8.94
CA ALA A 169 -1.42 -14.33 8.66
C ALA A 169 -2.33 -14.91 9.76
N ASN A 170 -2.08 -16.15 10.18
CA ASN A 170 -2.83 -16.81 11.26
C ASN A 170 -2.62 -16.12 12.62
N GLU A 171 -1.40 -15.73 12.96
CA GLU A 171 -1.11 -15.00 14.21
C GLU A 171 -1.83 -13.65 14.26
N ARG A 172 -1.88 -12.93 13.14
CA ARG A 172 -2.67 -11.70 13.02
C ARG A 172 -4.16 -11.96 13.18
N GLN A 173 -4.70 -12.95 12.46
CA GLN A 173 -6.14 -13.23 12.43
C GLN A 173 -6.66 -13.81 13.75
N SER A 174 -5.83 -14.57 14.46
CA SER A 174 -6.17 -15.12 15.79
C SER A 174 -6.08 -14.07 16.92
N GLY A 175 -5.68 -12.83 16.61
CA GLY A 175 -5.54 -11.76 17.61
C GLY A 175 -4.35 -11.93 18.56
N ARG A 176 -3.42 -12.86 18.27
CA ARG A 176 -2.16 -13.00 19.02
C ARG A 176 -1.25 -11.79 18.85
N ILE A 177 -1.46 -11.01 17.79
CA ILE A 177 -0.75 -9.77 17.53
C ILE A 177 -1.77 -8.64 17.44
N GLU A 178 -1.57 -7.58 18.23
CA GLU A 178 -2.37 -6.37 18.16
C GLU A 178 -2.17 -5.65 16.82
N SER A 179 -3.07 -5.94 15.88
CA SER A 179 -3.07 -5.38 14.54
C SER A 179 -4.40 -4.73 14.23
N GLN A 180 -4.35 -3.56 13.60
CA GLN A 180 -5.53 -2.91 13.01
C GLN A 180 -6.15 -3.75 11.88
N PHE A 181 -5.45 -4.78 11.42
CA PHE A 181 -5.86 -5.69 10.36
C PHE A 181 -6.21 -7.09 10.88
N SER A 182 -6.49 -7.27 12.17
CA SER A 182 -6.85 -8.59 12.74
C SER A 182 -8.06 -9.24 12.06
N THR A 183 -9.01 -8.45 11.57
CA THR A 183 -10.23 -8.94 10.89
C THR A 183 -10.05 -9.18 9.39
N VAL A 184 -8.86 -8.94 8.83
CA VAL A 184 -8.60 -9.06 7.40
C VAL A 184 -8.24 -10.51 7.06
N THR A 185 -8.99 -11.13 6.15
CA THR A 185 -8.76 -12.53 5.74
C THR A 185 -7.59 -12.67 4.76
N GLU A 186 -7.26 -11.60 4.03
CA GLU A 186 -6.21 -11.55 3.03
C GLU A 186 -4.82 -11.33 3.65
N VAL A 187 -3.77 -11.72 2.92
CA VAL A 187 -2.37 -11.47 3.30
C VAL A 187 -1.99 -10.02 3.02
N THR A 188 -1.40 -9.37 4.00
CA THR A 188 -0.98 -7.98 3.91
C THR A 188 0.54 -7.87 3.78
N HIS A 189 1.04 -6.76 3.25
CA HIS A 189 2.49 -6.51 3.21
C HIS A 189 3.14 -6.58 4.60
N THR A 190 2.44 -6.23 5.68
CA THR A 190 2.95 -6.34 7.06
C THR A 190 3.05 -7.78 7.56
N ASP A 191 2.25 -8.71 7.02
CA ASP A 191 2.45 -10.15 7.28
C ASP A 191 3.73 -10.63 6.61
N ILE A 192 3.99 -10.19 5.38
CA ILE A 192 5.20 -10.53 4.63
C ILE A 192 6.45 -9.95 5.31
N SER A 193 6.41 -8.69 5.74
CA SER A 193 7.54 -8.07 6.45
C SER A 193 7.87 -8.81 7.74
N ARG A 194 6.87 -9.20 8.54
CA ARG A 194 7.11 -9.97 9.77
C ARG A 194 7.67 -11.36 9.50
N ALA A 195 7.21 -12.02 8.44
CA ALA A 195 7.77 -13.30 8.00
C ALA A 195 9.25 -13.17 7.63
N ILE A 196 9.62 -12.08 6.94
CA ILE A 196 11.01 -11.76 6.62
C ILE A 196 11.83 -11.54 7.89
N GLU A 197 11.35 -10.74 8.82
CA GLU A 197 12.06 -10.45 10.07
C GLU A 197 12.31 -11.71 10.89
N LYS A 198 11.28 -12.53 11.13
CA LYS A 198 11.43 -13.78 11.88
C LYS A 198 12.41 -14.72 11.17
N ARG A 199 12.31 -14.88 9.85
CA ARG A 199 13.23 -15.75 9.11
C ARG A 199 14.66 -15.21 9.11
N THR A 200 14.84 -13.89 9.00
CA THR A 200 16.16 -13.25 9.04
C THR A 200 16.78 -13.41 10.42
N LYS A 201 16.00 -13.27 11.49
CA LYS A 201 16.44 -13.52 12.87
C LYS A 201 16.86 -14.97 13.07
N LEU A 202 16.05 -15.93 12.59
CA LEU A 202 16.41 -17.36 12.62
C LEU A 202 17.69 -17.64 11.82
N LEU A 203 17.85 -17.05 10.63
CA LEU A 203 19.06 -17.19 9.83
C LEU A 203 20.29 -16.55 10.50
N ALA A 204 20.13 -15.48 11.27
CA ALA A 204 21.20 -14.87 12.06
C ALA A 204 21.58 -15.74 13.27
N GLU A 205 20.60 -16.38 13.91
CA GLU A 205 20.80 -17.32 15.02
C GLU A 205 21.42 -18.65 14.53
N GLU A 206 21.01 -19.14 13.35
CA GLU A 206 21.59 -20.29 12.63
C GLU A 206 22.99 -19.94 12.06
N GLY A 207 23.27 -18.64 11.85
CA GLY A 207 24.36 -18.10 11.04
C GLY A 207 25.60 -17.61 11.79
N TYR A 208 25.97 -18.22 12.93
CA TYR A 208 27.29 -18.04 13.56
C TYR A 208 28.47 -18.62 12.73
N GLY A 209 28.34 -18.66 11.40
CA GLY A 209 29.38 -19.11 10.47
C GLY A 209 28.95 -19.13 9.00
N ASN A 210 28.81 -17.97 8.35
CA ASN A 210 29.39 -17.68 7.01
C ASN A 210 28.76 -16.43 6.36
N ALA A 211 29.63 -15.44 6.09
CA ALA A 211 29.78 -14.51 4.95
C ALA A 211 28.64 -14.14 3.95
N VAL A 212 27.40 -14.58 4.08
CA VAL A 212 26.29 -14.26 3.14
C VAL A 212 25.61 -12.90 3.48
N PHE A 213 25.98 -12.28 4.59
CA PHE A 213 25.35 -11.06 5.11
C PHE A 213 25.67 -9.76 4.33
N ALA A 214 26.71 -9.71 3.50
CA ALA A 214 27.28 -8.44 3.05
C ALA A 214 26.69 -7.83 1.74
N GLY A 215 25.79 -8.51 1.02
CA GLY A 215 25.47 -8.11 -0.37
C GLY A 215 24.08 -7.54 -0.67
N GLY A 216 23.14 -7.53 0.28
CA GLY A 216 21.76 -7.07 -0.02
C GLY A 216 20.69 -7.33 1.03
N LEU A 217 21.02 -8.04 2.12
CA LEU A 217 20.15 -8.20 3.29
C LEU A 217 20.15 -6.95 4.19
N GLY A 218 21.29 -6.23 4.28
CA GLY A 218 21.41 -4.99 5.07
C GLY A 218 20.42 -3.90 4.62
N GLU A 219 20.35 -3.61 3.31
CA GLU A 219 19.38 -2.64 2.77
C GLU A 219 17.92 -3.09 2.93
N ALA A 220 17.68 -4.41 2.96
CA ALA A 220 16.35 -4.95 3.17
C ALA A 220 15.87 -4.77 4.62
N LEU A 221 16.78 -4.90 5.60
CA LEU A 221 16.57 -4.70 7.03
C LEU A 221 16.35 -3.23 7.38
N GLU A 222 17.23 -2.34 6.92
CA GLU A 222 17.18 -0.90 7.23
C GLU A 222 15.86 -0.25 6.73
N GLY A 223 15.37 -0.71 5.57
CA GLY A 223 14.09 -0.26 5.03
C GLY A 223 12.84 -0.84 5.72
N VAL A 224 12.95 -1.99 6.40
CA VAL A 224 11.82 -2.63 7.12
C VAL A 224 11.72 -2.11 8.54
N GLU A 225 12.84 -2.00 9.26
CA GLU A 225 12.89 -1.42 10.61
C GLU A 225 12.32 0.00 10.62
N GLY A 226 12.76 0.85 9.68
CA GLY A 226 12.28 2.22 9.58
C GLY A 226 10.80 2.37 9.17
N GLU A 227 10.15 1.33 8.64
CA GLU A 227 8.71 1.36 8.29
C GLU A 227 7.84 0.91 9.48
N ILE A 228 8.28 -0.10 10.24
CA ILE A 228 7.60 -0.59 11.45
C ILE A 228 7.72 0.40 12.60
N GLU A 229 8.89 1.04 12.75
CA GLU A 229 9.11 2.04 13.80
C GLU A 229 8.22 3.26 13.57
N ARG A 230 8.08 3.71 12.31
CA ARG A 230 7.13 4.77 11.94
C ARG A 230 5.66 4.40 12.18
N GLU A 231 5.28 3.13 11.98
CA GLU A 231 3.92 2.67 12.31
C GLU A 231 3.67 2.58 13.83
N LYS A 232 4.70 2.21 14.62
CA LYS A 232 4.63 2.24 16.09
C LYS A 232 4.51 3.67 16.62
N GLU A 233 5.34 4.59 16.13
CA GLU A 233 5.26 6.01 16.49
C GLU A 233 3.90 6.60 16.11
N ALA A 234 3.35 6.25 14.94
CA ALA A 234 2.01 6.68 14.54
C ALA A 234 0.90 6.14 15.47
N LYS A 235 1.06 4.93 16.02
CA LYS A 235 0.15 4.37 17.03
C LYS A 235 0.26 5.09 18.37
N GLU A 236 1.47 5.41 18.83
CA GLU A 236 1.68 6.15 20.09
C GLU A 236 1.11 7.57 20.01
N VAL A 237 1.35 8.27 18.90
CA VAL A 237 0.78 9.60 18.66
C VAL A 237 -0.75 9.54 18.58
N SER A 238 -1.32 8.53 17.91
CA SER A 238 -2.77 8.36 17.85
C SER A 238 -3.40 8.00 19.21
N GLY A 239 -2.69 7.27 20.07
CA GLY A 239 -3.14 6.94 21.43
C GLY A 239 -3.09 8.14 22.37
N ALA A 240 -2.03 8.96 22.27
CA ALA A 240 -1.88 10.18 23.05
C ALA A 240 -2.94 11.25 22.71
N VAL A 241 -3.31 11.38 21.43
CA VAL A 241 -4.36 12.32 20.99
C VAL A 241 -5.75 11.93 21.51
N LEU A 242 -6.02 10.63 21.67
CA LEU A 242 -7.28 10.12 22.23
C LEU A 242 -7.39 10.36 23.75
N GLN A 243 -6.28 10.38 24.49
CA GLN A 243 -6.28 10.69 25.92
C GLN A 243 -6.38 12.19 26.24
N LEU A 244 -6.00 13.08 25.31
CA LEU A 244 -6.14 14.53 25.47
C LEU A 244 -7.52 15.06 25.06
N SER A 245 -8.41 14.19 24.57
CA SER A 245 -9.75 14.54 24.06
C SER A 245 -10.89 14.06 24.97
N LEU A 246 -10.58 13.53 26.15
CA LEU A 246 -11.51 13.16 27.23
C LEU A 246 -11.28 14.08 28.45
#